data_AF-A0A088EUW0-F1
#
_entry.id   AF-A0A088EUW0-F1
#
_cell.length_a   1.000
_cell.length_b   1.000
_cell.length_c   1.000
_cell.angle_alpha   90.00
_cell.angle_beta   90.00
_cell.angle_gamma   90.00
#
_symmetry.space_group_name_H-M   'P 1'
#
loop_
_entity.id
_entity.type
_entity.pdbx_description
1 polymer ?
#
loop_
_entity_poly.entity_id
_entity_poly.type
_entity_poly.pdbx_seq_one_letter_code
_entity_poly.pdbx_strand_id
1 'polypeptide(L)' 'MFDRNKRKMGISLLLFATAAMLFKSAYATVASTVSLWLMSIGILLVLVALTVFALYFKE' A
#
# COMPACT_ATOMS: atom_id res chain seq x y z
N MET A 1 5.78 6.35 -24.57
CA MET A 1 4.59 5.84 -23.85
C MET A 1 4.95 4.84 -22.74
N PHE A 2 6.04 4.07 -22.87
CA PHE A 2 6.52 3.09 -21.87
C PHE A 2 6.93 3.65 -20.49
N ASP A 3 7.33 4.93 -20.39
CA ASP A 3 7.84 5.51 -19.14
C ASP A 3 6.78 5.78 -18.07
N ARG A 4 5.56 6.17 -18.47
CA ARG A 4 4.47 6.46 -17.51
C ARG A 4 3.94 5.19 -16.86
N ASN A 5 3.79 4.10 -17.61
CA ASN A 5 3.33 2.82 -17.10
C ASN A 5 4.37 2.19 -16.15
N LYS A 6 5.67 2.27 -16.46
CA LYS A 6 6.74 1.84 -15.54
C LYS A 6 6.73 2.64 -14.24
N ARG A 7 6.51 3.95 -14.30
CA ARG A 7 6.35 4.80 -13.09
C ARG A 7 5.12 4.40 -12.26
N LYS A 8 3.96 4.18 -12.88
CA LYS A 8 2.74 3.74 -12.17
C LYS A 8 2.92 2.39 -11.46
N MET A 9 3.59 1.44 -12.12
CA MET A 9 3.93 0.13 -11.55
C MET A 9 4.92 0.25 -10.39
N GLY A 10 5.91 1.13 -10.49
CA GLY A 10 6.84 1.43 -9.39
C GLY A 10 6.15 2.05 -8.18
N ILE A 11 5.21 2.98 -8.41
CA ILE A 11 4.41 3.61 -7.35
C ILE A 11 3.52 2.58 -6.64
N SER A 12 2.84 1.70 -7.40
CA SER A 12 2.02 0.64 -6.78
C SER A 12 2.84 -0.34 -5.95
N LEU A 13 4.04 -0.72 -6.42
CA LEU A 13 4.97 -1.57 -5.67
C LEU A 13 5.46 -0.92 -4.38
N LEU A 14 5.82 0.37 -4.42
CA LEU A 14 6.24 1.13 -3.25
C LEU A 14 5.11 1.29 -2.22
N LEU A 15 3.88 1.54 -2.68
CA LEU A 15 2.70 1.61 -1.81
C LEU A 15 2.44 0.26 -1.12
N PHE A 16 2.57 -0.84 -1.87
CA PHE A 16 2.39 -2.18 -1.33
C PHE A 16 3.47 -2.56 -0.30
N ALA A 17 4.74 -2.25 -0.59
CA ALA A 17 5.85 -2.45 0.34
C ALA A 17 5.68 -1.63 1.63
N THR A 18 5.28 -0.36 1.49
CA THR A 18 5.00 0.52 2.64
C THR A 18 3.85 -0.01 3.49
N ALA A 19 2.77 -0.48 2.86
CA ALA A 19 1.65 -1.10 3.56
C ALA A 19 2.09 -2.35 4.35
N ALA A 20 2.90 -3.22 3.74
CA ALA A 20 3.41 -4.42 4.41
C ALA A 20 4.30 -4.09 5.62
N MET A 21 5.15 -3.06 5.52
CA MET A 21 5.95 -2.57 6.65
C MET A 21 5.07 -2.00 7.77
N LEU A 22 4.00 -1.30 7.43
CA LEU A 22 3.00 -0.79 8.38
C LEU A 22 2.24 -1.92 9.08
N PHE A 23 1.87 -2.98 8.37
CA PHE A 23 1.25 -4.15 9.01
C PHE A 23 2.21 -4.88 9.93
N LYS A 24 3.50 -4.98 9.55
CA LYS A 24 4.54 -5.54 10.41
C LYS A 24 4.72 -4.71 11.70
N SER A 25 4.73 -3.39 11.61
CA SER A 25 4.81 -2.52 12.79
C SER A 25 3.53 -2.54 13.63
N ALA A 26 2.36 -2.64 12.99
CA ALA A 26 1.08 -2.84 13.68
C ALA A 26 1.06 -4.14 14.49
N TYR A 27 1.59 -5.23 13.95
CA TYR A 27 1.68 -6.52 14.65
C TYR A 27 2.66 -6.48 15.82
N ALA A 28 3.75 -5.72 15.69
CA ALA A 28 4.76 -5.57 16.74
C ALA A 28 4.27 -4.75 17.95
N THR A 29 3.20 -3.96 17.81
CA THR A 29 2.74 -3.00 18.82
C THR A 29 1.64 -3.53 19.76
N VAL A 30 1.50 -4.86 19.90
CA VAL A 30 0.65 -5.61 20.86
C VAL A 30 -0.70 -4.93 21.17
N ALA A 31 -1.77 -5.33 20.50
CA ALA A 31 -3.19 -4.96 20.74
C ALA A 31 -3.43 -3.61 21.46
N SER A 32 -2.73 -2.57 20.99
CA SER A 32 -2.84 -1.22 21.51
C SER A 32 -3.66 -0.39 20.53
N THR A 33 -4.22 0.73 21.00
CA THR A 33 -4.95 1.68 20.15
C THR A 33 -4.13 2.07 18.91
N VAL A 34 -2.80 2.17 19.05
CA VAL A 34 -1.87 2.48 17.96
C VAL A 34 -1.85 1.40 16.88
N SER A 35 -1.91 0.12 17.26
CA SER A 35 -1.98 -1.01 16.33
C SER A 35 -3.24 -0.96 15.44
N LEU A 36 -4.39 -0.59 16.02
CA LEU A 36 -5.65 -0.43 15.28
C LEU A 36 -5.57 0.70 14.23
N TRP A 37 -4.95 1.83 14.57
CA TRP A 37 -4.73 2.92 13.63
C TRP A 37 -3.76 2.52 12.50
N LEU A 38 -2.66 1.85 12.84
CA LEU A 38 -1.69 1.36 11.85
C LEU A 38 -2.30 0.33 10.90
N MET A 39 -3.14 -0.58 11.40
CA MET A 39 -3.91 -1.52 10.56
C MET A 39 -4.86 -0.77 9.63
N SER A 40 -5.59 0.23 10.14
CA SER A 40 -6.55 1.01 9.33
C SER A 40 -5.85 1.78 8.19
N ILE A 41 -4.71 2.41 8.49
CA ILE A 41 -3.88 3.09 7.49
C ILE A 41 -3.28 2.09 6.49
N GLY A 42 -2.84 0.93 6.98
CA GLY A 42 -2.33 -0.16 6.13
C GLY A 42 -3.37 -0.66 5.13
N ILE A 43 -4.62 -0.87 5.56
CA ILE A 43 -5.73 -1.26 4.67
C ILE A 43 -5.98 -0.20 3.59
N LEU A 44 -6.01 1.08 3.98
CA LEU A 44 -6.18 2.19 3.02
C LEU A 44 -5.07 2.22 1.98
N LEU A 45 -3.81 2.04 2.38
CA LEU A 45 -2.67 1.98 1.46
C LEU A 45 -2.77 0.80 0.49
N VAL A 46 -3.24 -0.36 0.94
CA VAL A 46 -3.49 -1.52 0.06
C VAL A 46 -4.58 -1.22 -0.96
N LEU A 47 -5.68 -0.59 -0.54
CA LEU A 47 -6.77 -0.20 -1.45
C LEU A 47 -6.29 0.81 -2.51
N VAL A 48 -5.47 1.80 -2.11
CA VAL A 48 -4.87 2.74 -3.04
C VAL A 48 -3.91 2.03 -3.99
N ALA A 49 -3.06 1.13 -3.49
CA ALA A 49 -2.15 0.34 -4.32
C ALA A 49 -2.91 -0.49 -5.37
N LEU A 50 -4.00 -1.16 -4.96
CA LEU A 50 -4.88 -1.92 -5.85
C LEU A 50 -5.56 -1.01 -6.88
N THR A 51 -6.00 0.19 -6.49
CA THR A 51 -6.61 1.15 -7.41
C THR A 51 -5.61 1.64 -8.46
N VAL A 52 -4.38 1.98 -8.04
CA VAL A 52 -3.30 2.38 -8.96
C VAL A 52 -2.91 1.23 -9.88
N PHE A 53 -2.88 0.00 -9.37
CA PHE A 53 -2.62 -1.21 -10.16
C PHE A 53 -3.76 -1.50 -11.15
N ALA A 54 -5.02 -1.37 -10.76
CA ALA A 54 -6.16 -1.53 -11.64
C ALA A 54 -6.17 -0.47 -12.76
N LEU A 55 -5.80 0.78 -12.45
CA LEU A 55 -5.62 1.83 -13.44
C LEU A 55 -4.48 1.55 -14.41
N TYR A 56 -3.43 0.82 -13.99
CA TYR A 56 -2.34 0.39 -14.86
C TYR A 56 -2.78 -0.62 -15.93
N PHE A 57 -3.67 -1.56 -15.61
CA PHE A 57 -4.19 -2.54 -16.59
C PHE A 57 -5.29 -1.99 -17.51
N LYS A 58 -5.86 -0.83 -17.16
CA LYS A 58 -6.93 -0.19 -17.93
C LYS A 58 -6.39 0.75 -19.03
N GLU A 59 -5.11 1.11 -18.98
CA GLU A 59 -4.35 1.79 -20.05
C GLU A 59 -3.72 0.79 -21.01
#